data_AF-A0A1C4G4G4-F1
#
_entry.id   AF-A0A1C4G4G4-F1
#
_cell.length_a   1.000
_cell.length_b   1.000
_cell.length_c   1.000
_cell.angle_alpha   90.00
_cell.angle_beta   90.00
_cell.angle_gamma   90.00
#
_symmetry.space_group_name_H-M   'P 1'
#
loop_
_entity.id
_entity.type
_entity.pdbx_description
1 polymer ?
#
loop_
_entity_poly.entity_id
_entity_poly.type
_entity_poly.pdbx_seq_one_letter_code
_entity_poly.pdbx_strand_id
1 'polypeptide(L)'
;MDDALFDTFNVEYKKVFIKIRALFTSDEKFLDLWQVINRTVARCIKSAINDDPFFDDSYSPESVFADAQFRADTCGEFEGYLFAAVFSFRWGRYLHKNQDDQQAVHFLAQGLLNAGIWIGVMQRLEHQQLKVLENQKRAEDSKKGGAVVAENYSVVKKELIRLLKCKDGGWESKKAAIDCVVNELWLFIQQKNNEINNKNKKLKSHEQKKNYMFTESGLPERIQEWLKVDSSIKAAFTDAVRRRK
;
A
#
# COMPACT_ATOMS: atom_id res chain seq x y z
N MET A 1 -47.65 -12.31 -12.11
CA MET A 1 -46.50 -11.52 -12.63
C MET A 1 -45.27 -11.68 -11.73
N ASP A 2 -45.42 -12.30 -10.55
CA ASP A 2 -44.44 -12.23 -9.47
C ASP A 2 -43.45 -13.41 -9.43
N ASP A 3 -43.87 -14.63 -9.79
CA ASP A 3 -42.99 -15.82 -9.80
C ASP A 3 -41.74 -15.65 -10.67
N ALA A 4 -41.90 -15.16 -11.90
CA ALA A 4 -40.77 -14.96 -12.82
C ALA A 4 -39.79 -13.89 -12.32
N LEU A 5 -40.30 -12.89 -11.59
CA LEU A 5 -39.51 -11.82 -11.01
C LEU A 5 -38.74 -12.33 -9.78
N PHE A 6 -39.41 -13.09 -8.91
CA PHE A 6 -38.78 -13.78 -7.79
C PHE A 6 -37.65 -14.70 -8.26
N ASP A 7 -37.87 -15.52 -9.28
CA ASP A 7 -36.85 -16.41 -9.83
C ASP A 7 -35.63 -15.65 -10.36
N THR A 8 -35.86 -14.53 -11.04
CA THR A 8 -34.79 -13.64 -11.54
C THR A 8 -33.95 -13.12 -10.38
N PHE A 9 -34.59 -12.55 -9.35
CA PHE A 9 -33.88 -12.02 -8.18
C PHE A 9 -33.16 -13.13 -7.40
N ASN A 10 -33.79 -14.29 -7.21
CA ASN A 10 -33.22 -15.43 -6.50
C ASN A 10 -31.97 -15.98 -7.21
N VAL A 11 -31.97 -16.02 -8.54
CA VAL A 11 -30.79 -16.42 -9.33
C VAL A 11 -29.65 -15.43 -9.16
N GLU A 12 -29.91 -14.14 -9.30
CA GLU A 12 -28.88 -13.10 -9.11
C GLU A 12 -28.32 -13.12 -7.68
N TYR A 13 -29.21 -13.32 -6.71
CA TYR A 13 -28.83 -13.42 -5.31
C TYR A 13 -27.85 -14.57 -5.04
N LYS A 14 -28.12 -15.75 -5.62
CA LYS A 14 -27.22 -16.91 -5.51
C LYS A 14 -25.84 -16.61 -6.10
N LYS A 15 -25.78 -15.91 -7.25
CA LYS A 15 -24.49 -15.50 -7.85
C LYS A 15 -23.70 -14.58 -6.92
N VAL A 16 -24.38 -13.60 -6.32
CA VAL A 16 -23.78 -12.67 -5.36
C VAL A 16 -23.27 -13.42 -4.13
N PHE A 17 -24.02 -14.39 -3.61
CA PHE A 17 -23.58 -15.22 -2.49
C PHE A 17 -22.37 -16.11 -2.79
N ILE A 18 -22.28 -16.64 -4.01
CA ILE A 18 -21.09 -17.36 -4.46
C ILE A 18 -19.89 -16.41 -4.48
N LYS A 19 -20.06 -15.19 -5.00
CA LYS A 19 -19.01 -14.17 -5.04
C LYS A 19 -18.55 -13.75 -3.64
N ILE A 20 -19.51 -13.48 -2.75
CA ILE A 20 -19.29 -13.25 -1.32
C ILE A 20 -18.44 -14.39 -0.78
N ARG A 21 -18.89 -15.65 -0.89
CA ARG A 21 -18.14 -16.82 -0.42
C ARG A 21 -16.73 -16.96 -1.02
N ALA A 22 -16.55 -16.63 -2.30
CA ALA A 22 -15.27 -16.72 -3.01
C ALA A 22 -14.27 -15.65 -2.57
N LEU A 23 -14.73 -14.47 -2.13
CA LEU A 23 -13.86 -13.47 -1.51
C LEU A 23 -13.24 -13.98 -0.19
N PHE A 24 -13.67 -15.13 0.35
CA PHE A 24 -13.38 -15.55 1.72
C PHE A 24 -12.59 -16.85 1.87
N THR A 25 -12.24 -17.55 0.79
CA THR A 25 -11.55 -18.86 0.88
C THR A 25 -10.11 -18.78 1.40
N SER A 26 -9.62 -17.60 1.78
CA SER A 26 -8.25 -17.35 2.25
C SER A 26 -8.14 -16.69 3.64
N ASP A 27 -9.24 -16.39 4.34
CA ASP A 27 -9.21 -15.71 5.66
C ASP A 27 -10.07 -16.41 6.73
N GLU A 28 -9.41 -17.03 7.72
CA GLU A 28 -10.06 -17.76 8.83
C GLU A 28 -10.97 -16.87 9.69
N LYS A 29 -10.64 -15.58 9.90
CA LYS A 29 -11.43 -14.68 10.75
C LYS A 29 -12.80 -14.39 10.14
N PHE A 30 -12.90 -14.40 8.82
CA PHE A 30 -14.16 -14.15 8.11
C PHE A 30 -15.02 -15.40 7.99
N LEU A 31 -14.45 -16.60 8.03
CA LEU A 31 -15.21 -17.84 8.12
C LEU A 31 -16.04 -17.87 9.42
N ASP A 32 -15.47 -17.41 10.53
CA ASP A 32 -16.17 -17.27 11.81
C ASP A 32 -17.29 -16.23 11.73
N LEU A 33 -17.04 -15.06 11.16
CA LEU A 33 -18.06 -14.03 10.94
C LEU A 33 -19.24 -14.56 10.11
N TRP A 34 -18.95 -15.26 9.01
CA TRP A 34 -19.97 -15.86 8.16
C TRP A 34 -20.83 -16.89 8.92
N GLN A 35 -20.21 -17.76 9.72
CA GLN A 35 -20.92 -18.72 10.55
C GLN A 35 -21.77 -18.05 11.63
N VAL A 36 -21.26 -16.99 12.26
CA VAL A 36 -22.00 -16.19 13.24
C VAL A 36 -23.21 -15.55 12.58
N ILE A 37 -23.04 -14.85 11.46
CA ILE A 37 -24.15 -14.21 10.73
C ILE A 37 -25.20 -15.24 10.33
N ASN A 38 -24.81 -16.37 9.74
CA ASN A 38 -25.78 -17.39 9.30
C ASN A 38 -26.56 -18.01 10.47
N ARG A 39 -25.92 -18.20 11.63
CA ARG A 39 -26.57 -18.70 12.84
C ARG A 39 -27.51 -17.65 13.44
N THR A 40 -27.07 -16.40 13.52
CA THR A 40 -27.88 -15.30 14.06
C THR A 40 -29.10 -15.05 13.19
N VAL A 41 -28.94 -14.94 11.86
CA VAL A 41 -30.07 -14.79 10.95
C VAL A 41 -31.06 -15.96 11.05
N ALA A 42 -30.57 -17.21 11.16
CA ALA A 42 -31.46 -18.36 11.33
C ALA A 42 -32.31 -18.24 12.61
N ARG A 43 -31.71 -17.76 13.70
CA ARG A 43 -32.41 -17.52 14.97
C ARG A 43 -33.42 -16.38 14.85
N CYS A 44 -33.05 -15.25 14.24
CA CYS A 44 -33.95 -14.11 14.04
C CYS A 44 -35.20 -14.49 13.24
N ILE A 45 -35.02 -15.21 12.12
CA ILE A 45 -36.14 -15.67 11.29
C ILE A 45 -37.04 -16.63 12.08
N LYS A 46 -36.46 -17.54 12.85
CA LYS A 46 -37.24 -18.45 13.70
C LYS A 46 -38.02 -17.68 14.76
N SER A 47 -37.44 -16.63 15.35
CA SER A 47 -38.13 -15.76 16.31
C SER A 47 -39.33 -15.08 15.67
N ALA A 48 -39.11 -14.43 14.52
CA ALA A 48 -40.13 -13.68 13.79
C ALA A 48 -41.27 -14.56 13.28
N ILE A 49 -41.01 -15.82 12.94
CA ILE A 49 -42.07 -16.77 12.53
C ILE A 49 -42.93 -17.20 13.73
N ASN A 50 -42.35 -17.32 14.93
CA ASN A 50 -43.03 -17.90 16.08
C ASN A 50 -43.58 -16.85 17.07
N ASP A 51 -43.50 -15.55 16.74
CA ASP A 51 -43.73 -14.44 17.68
C ASP A 51 -43.03 -14.65 19.04
N ASP A 52 -41.82 -15.23 18.99
CA ASP A 52 -41.03 -15.53 20.19
C ASP A 52 -40.22 -14.27 20.57
N PRO A 53 -40.30 -13.79 21.83
CA PRO A 53 -39.62 -12.58 22.31
C PRO A 53 -38.10 -12.74 22.49
N PHE A 54 -37.47 -13.71 21.82
CA PHE A 54 -36.01 -13.91 21.87
C PHE A 54 -35.22 -12.68 21.39
N PHE A 55 -35.85 -11.75 20.66
CA PHE A 55 -35.33 -10.42 20.36
C PHE A 55 -36.32 -9.35 20.81
N ASP A 56 -35.79 -8.29 21.45
CA ASP A 56 -36.45 -6.99 21.61
C ASP A 56 -36.97 -6.50 20.25
N ASP A 57 -38.11 -5.80 20.20
CA ASP A 57 -38.92 -5.38 19.02
C ASP A 57 -38.13 -4.59 17.92
N SER A 58 -36.83 -4.45 18.10
CA SER A 58 -35.82 -3.81 17.26
C SER A 58 -35.50 -4.48 15.91
N TYR A 59 -35.76 -5.78 15.74
CA TYR A 59 -35.45 -6.52 14.49
C TYR A 59 -36.73 -6.89 13.73
N SER A 60 -37.43 -5.87 13.24
CA SER A 60 -38.41 -6.08 12.17
C SER A 60 -37.65 -6.24 10.84
N PRO A 61 -38.15 -7.05 9.89
CA PRO A 61 -37.56 -7.14 8.56
C PRO A 61 -37.29 -5.78 7.90
N GLU A 62 -38.11 -4.77 8.21
CA GLU A 62 -38.04 -3.41 7.72
C GLU A 62 -36.95 -2.56 8.43
N SER A 63 -36.59 -2.88 9.68
CA SER A 63 -35.59 -2.13 10.46
C SER A 63 -34.15 -2.57 10.20
N VAL A 64 -33.93 -3.80 9.71
CA VAL A 64 -32.58 -4.37 9.52
C VAL A 64 -31.73 -3.52 8.58
N PHE A 65 -32.34 -2.96 7.53
CA PHE A 65 -31.64 -2.07 6.61
C PHE A 65 -31.26 -0.74 7.25
N ALA A 66 -32.20 -0.14 8.00
CA ALA A 66 -31.98 1.13 8.67
C ALA A 66 -30.88 1.02 9.75
N ASP A 67 -30.85 -0.08 10.50
CA ASP A 67 -29.78 -0.37 11.47
C ASP A 67 -28.42 -0.52 10.77
N ALA A 68 -28.36 -1.29 9.67
CA ALA A 68 -27.12 -1.45 8.90
C ALA A 68 -26.60 -0.12 8.37
N GLN A 69 -27.49 0.73 7.84
CA GLN A 69 -27.13 2.06 7.37
C GLN A 69 -26.69 2.98 8.50
N PHE A 70 -27.45 3.03 9.60
CA PHE A 70 -27.10 3.85 10.76
C PHE A 70 -25.72 3.51 11.29
N ARG A 71 -25.42 2.22 11.53
CA ARG A 71 -24.11 1.77 12.03
C ARG A 71 -22.98 2.08 11.05
N ALA A 72 -23.21 1.95 9.75
CA ALA A 72 -22.22 2.31 8.74
C ALA A 72 -21.92 3.81 8.78
N ASP A 73 -22.96 4.64 8.85
CA ASP A 73 -22.84 6.10 8.83
C ASP A 73 -22.26 6.67 10.14
N THR A 74 -22.63 6.10 11.30
CA THR A 74 -22.22 6.62 12.62
C THR A 74 -20.97 5.96 13.17
N CYS A 75 -20.79 4.66 12.93
CA CYS A 75 -19.73 3.86 13.55
C CYS A 75 -18.71 3.35 12.54
N GLY A 76 -18.97 3.47 11.23
CA GLY A 76 -18.14 2.87 10.19
C GLY A 76 -18.17 1.33 10.22
N GLU A 77 -19.21 0.74 10.82
CA GLU A 77 -19.42 -0.70 10.89
C GLU A 77 -20.23 -1.16 9.68
N PHE A 78 -19.61 -1.91 8.77
CA PHE A 78 -20.23 -2.29 7.50
C PHE A 78 -20.80 -3.71 7.52
N GLU A 79 -20.46 -4.52 8.53
CA GLU A 79 -20.92 -5.89 8.72
C GLU A 79 -22.44 -5.99 8.78
N GLY A 80 -23.11 -4.93 9.24
CA GLY A 80 -24.57 -4.80 9.21
C GLY A 80 -25.16 -5.00 7.82
N TYR A 81 -24.48 -4.54 6.76
CA TYR A 81 -24.95 -4.75 5.38
C TYR A 81 -24.88 -6.22 4.95
N LEU A 82 -23.87 -6.97 5.38
CA LEU A 82 -23.80 -8.42 5.12
C LEU A 82 -24.90 -9.16 5.88
N PHE A 83 -25.15 -8.78 7.13
CA PHE A 83 -26.25 -9.32 7.93
C PHE A 83 -27.61 -9.04 7.25
N ALA A 84 -27.88 -7.79 6.90
CA ALA A 84 -29.10 -7.36 6.22
C ALA A 84 -29.31 -8.13 4.91
N ALA A 85 -28.26 -8.28 4.11
CA ALA A 85 -28.31 -9.08 2.89
C ALA A 85 -28.81 -10.51 3.19
N VAL A 86 -28.11 -11.24 4.07
CA VAL A 86 -28.40 -12.65 4.39
C VAL A 86 -29.81 -12.80 4.98
N PHE A 87 -30.22 -11.85 5.82
CA PHE A 87 -31.56 -11.80 6.39
C PHE A 87 -32.62 -11.65 5.30
N SER A 88 -32.55 -10.60 4.48
CA SER A 88 -33.55 -10.31 3.46
C SER A 88 -33.69 -11.44 2.44
N PHE A 89 -32.59 -12.15 2.11
CA PHE A 89 -32.68 -13.32 1.25
C PHE A 89 -33.52 -14.45 1.81
N ARG A 90 -33.26 -14.80 3.07
CA ARG A 90 -33.95 -15.92 3.72
C ARG A 90 -35.40 -15.54 4.05
N TRP A 91 -35.63 -14.28 4.42
CA TRP A 91 -36.97 -13.76 4.64
C TRP A 91 -37.80 -13.72 3.34
N GLY A 92 -37.23 -13.22 2.25
CA GLY A 92 -37.89 -13.22 0.94
C GLY A 92 -38.25 -14.63 0.48
N ARG A 93 -37.37 -15.62 0.68
CA ARG A 93 -37.70 -17.03 0.39
C ARG A 93 -38.81 -17.60 1.28
N TYR A 94 -38.90 -17.17 2.53
CA TYR A 94 -39.98 -17.55 3.42
C TYR A 94 -41.31 -16.96 2.94
N LEU A 95 -41.34 -15.68 2.58
CA LEU A 95 -42.54 -14.99 2.09
C LEU A 95 -43.08 -15.62 0.81
N HIS A 96 -42.21 -15.91 -0.17
CA HIS A 96 -42.59 -16.61 -1.40
C HIS A 96 -43.20 -17.99 -1.12
N LYS A 97 -42.63 -18.75 -0.18
CA LYS A 97 -43.20 -20.05 0.22
C LYS A 97 -44.61 -19.91 0.82
N ASN A 98 -44.91 -18.76 1.42
CA ASN A 98 -46.22 -18.44 2.01
C ASN A 98 -47.11 -17.61 1.07
N GLN A 99 -46.79 -17.55 -0.23
CA GLN A 99 -47.58 -16.88 -1.27
C GLN A 99 -47.67 -15.34 -1.14
N ASP A 100 -46.70 -14.72 -0.46
CA ASP A 100 -46.52 -13.25 -0.43
C ASP A 100 -45.35 -12.85 -1.34
N ASP A 101 -45.58 -12.97 -2.65
CA ASP A 101 -44.51 -12.80 -3.65
C ASP A 101 -44.06 -11.34 -3.80
N GLN A 102 -44.97 -10.38 -3.63
CA GLN A 102 -44.67 -8.97 -3.75
C GLN A 102 -43.67 -8.55 -2.67
N GLN A 103 -43.89 -8.95 -1.42
CA GLN A 103 -42.90 -8.72 -0.38
C GLN A 103 -41.66 -9.58 -0.57
N ALA A 104 -41.80 -10.82 -1.05
CA ALA A 104 -40.64 -11.67 -1.31
C ALA A 104 -39.65 -11.00 -2.27
N VAL A 105 -40.14 -10.43 -3.37
CA VAL A 105 -39.33 -9.67 -4.34
C VAL A 105 -38.72 -8.43 -3.70
N HIS A 106 -39.48 -7.68 -2.89
CA HIS A 106 -38.97 -6.51 -2.18
C HIS A 106 -37.75 -6.86 -1.32
N PHE A 107 -37.85 -7.92 -0.51
CA PHE A 107 -36.76 -8.37 0.34
C PHE A 107 -35.56 -8.90 -0.47
N LEU A 108 -35.80 -9.63 -1.56
CA LEU A 108 -34.69 -10.06 -2.42
C LEU A 108 -33.93 -8.87 -3.04
N ALA A 109 -34.66 -7.85 -3.51
CA ALA A 109 -34.06 -6.64 -4.08
C ALA A 109 -33.26 -5.85 -3.02
N GLN A 110 -33.81 -5.67 -1.82
CA GLN A 110 -33.10 -5.05 -0.70
C GLN A 110 -31.84 -5.85 -0.33
N GLY A 111 -31.93 -7.18 -0.30
CA GLY A 111 -30.77 -8.01 0.03
C GLY A 111 -29.65 -7.86 -1.01
N LEU A 112 -29.98 -7.74 -2.30
CA LEU A 112 -28.99 -7.51 -3.36
C LEU A 112 -28.30 -6.16 -3.21
N LEU A 113 -29.06 -5.11 -2.89
CA LEU A 113 -28.51 -3.77 -2.64
C LEU A 113 -27.48 -3.82 -1.51
N ASN A 114 -27.86 -4.40 -0.37
CA ASN A 114 -27.01 -4.54 0.81
C ASN A 114 -25.74 -5.35 0.52
N ALA A 115 -25.88 -6.47 -0.20
CA ALA A 115 -24.74 -7.27 -0.61
C ALA A 115 -23.79 -6.48 -1.53
N GLY A 116 -24.34 -5.69 -2.47
CA GLY A 116 -23.56 -4.83 -3.36
C GLY A 116 -22.76 -3.76 -2.61
N ILE A 117 -23.40 -3.08 -1.63
CA ILE A 117 -22.74 -2.10 -0.76
C ILE A 117 -21.59 -2.76 -0.02
N TRP A 118 -21.86 -3.88 0.66
CA TRP A 118 -20.86 -4.59 1.45
C TRP A 118 -19.66 -5.04 0.61
N ILE A 119 -19.90 -5.62 -0.57
CA ILE A 119 -18.83 -6.01 -1.51
C ILE A 119 -17.99 -4.79 -1.89
N GLY A 120 -18.62 -3.67 -2.23
CA GLY A 120 -17.93 -2.44 -2.61
C GLY A 120 -17.03 -1.91 -1.49
N VAL A 121 -17.49 -1.96 -0.23
CA VAL A 121 -16.69 -1.58 0.94
C VAL A 121 -15.48 -2.50 1.08
N MET A 122 -15.67 -3.83 1.03
CA MET A 122 -14.57 -4.79 1.18
C MET A 122 -13.50 -4.60 0.09
N GLN A 123 -13.91 -4.41 -1.16
CA GLN A 123 -12.99 -4.14 -2.27
C GLN A 123 -12.20 -2.84 -2.07
N ARG A 124 -12.84 -1.79 -1.53
CA ARG A 124 -12.16 -0.54 -1.20
C ARG A 124 -11.13 -0.74 -0.09
N LEU A 125 -11.47 -1.47 0.97
CA LEU A 125 -10.57 -1.77 2.09
C LEU A 125 -9.34 -2.56 1.62
N GLU A 126 -9.56 -3.60 0.82
CA GLU A 126 -8.48 -4.38 0.20
C GLU A 126 -7.55 -3.48 -0.63
N HIS A 127 -8.10 -2.64 -1.49
CA HIS A 127 -7.33 -1.69 -2.29
C HIS A 127 -6.52 -0.71 -1.44
N GLN A 128 -7.09 -0.22 -0.34
CA GLN A 128 -6.39 0.65 0.60
C GLN A 128 -5.22 -0.06 1.28
N GLN A 129 -5.41 -1.30 1.72
CA GLN A 129 -4.35 -2.12 2.33
C GLN A 129 -3.21 -2.37 1.34
N LEU A 130 -3.53 -2.75 0.09
CA LEU A 130 -2.55 -2.94 -0.96
C LEU A 130 -1.74 -1.66 -1.24
N LYS A 131 -2.40 -0.50 -1.30
CA LYS A 131 -1.72 0.80 -1.44
C LYS A 131 -0.77 1.10 -0.28
N VAL A 132 -1.15 0.77 0.95
CA VAL A 132 -0.28 0.95 2.13
C VAL A 132 0.98 0.09 1.99
N LEU A 133 0.82 -1.18 1.61
CA LEU A 133 1.95 -2.10 1.40
C LEU A 133 2.86 -1.64 0.27
N GLU A 134 2.29 -1.19 -0.86
CA GLU A 134 3.06 -0.63 -1.97
C GLU A 134 3.85 0.61 -1.55
N ASN A 135 3.24 1.51 -0.79
CA ASN A 135 3.91 2.72 -0.30
C ASN A 135 5.03 2.40 0.68
N GLN A 136 4.84 1.43 1.58
CA GLN A 136 5.89 0.94 2.47
C GLN A 136 7.07 0.39 1.67
N LYS A 137 6.81 -0.46 0.67
CA LYS A 137 7.85 -1.01 -0.20
C LYS A 137 8.61 0.09 -0.95
N ARG A 138 7.90 1.09 -1.50
CA ARG A 138 8.55 2.26 -2.15
C ARG A 138 9.42 3.05 -1.18
N ALA A 139 8.98 3.23 0.06
CA ALA A 139 9.76 3.94 1.08
C ALA A 139 11.04 3.16 1.44
N GLU A 140 10.96 1.85 1.60
CA GLU A 140 12.12 0.99 1.84
C GLU A 140 13.11 1.01 0.67
N ASP A 141 12.62 0.89 -0.57
CA ASP A 141 13.45 0.95 -1.77
C ASP A 141 14.12 2.31 -1.93
N SER A 142 13.41 3.39 -1.58
CA SER A 142 13.96 4.75 -1.54
C SER A 142 15.07 4.88 -0.50
N LYS A 143 14.88 4.32 0.70
CA LYS A 143 15.91 4.31 1.76
C LYS A 143 17.15 3.51 1.34
N LYS A 144 16.97 2.33 0.73
CA LYS A 144 18.08 1.52 0.18
C LYS A 144 18.81 2.28 -0.93
N GLY A 145 18.06 2.91 -1.83
CA GLY A 145 18.62 3.76 -2.88
C GLY A 145 19.44 4.92 -2.33
N GLY A 146 18.91 5.63 -1.33
CA GLY A 146 19.61 6.72 -0.64
C GLY A 146 20.89 6.26 0.06
N ALA A 147 20.88 5.09 0.70
CA ALA A 147 22.07 4.52 1.33
C ALA A 147 23.18 4.20 0.32
N VAL A 148 22.83 3.64 -0.85
CA VAL A 148 23.79 3.40 -1.94
C VAL A 148 24.39 4.71 -2.45
N VAL A 149 23.57 5.76 -2.62
CA VAL A 149 24.05 7.08 -3.03
C VAL A 149 25.00 7.66 -1.98
N ALA A 150 24.65 7.59 -0.69
CA ALA A 150 25.51 8.08 0.39
C ALA A 150 26.86 7.36 0.45
N GLU A 151 26.88 6.04 0.27
CA GLU A 151 28.13 5.26 0.19
C GLU A 151 28.99 5.68 -1.01
N ASN A 152 28.39 5.82 -2.18
CA ASN A 152 29.10 6.30 -3.38
C ASN A 152 29.70 7.69 -3.15
N TYR A 153 28.96 8.60 -2.50
CA TYR A 153 29.48 9.92 -2.12
C TYR A 153 30.64 9.81 -1.14
N SER A 154 30.54 8.94 -0.12
CA SER A 154 31.61 8.73 0.87
C SER A 154 32.94 8.32 0.20
N VAL A 155 32.90 7.40 -0.76
CA VAL A 155 34.08 6.96 -1.51
C VAL A 155 34.70 8.12 -2.31
N VAL A 156 33.89 8.88 -3.04
CA VAL A 156 34.37 10.03 -3.83
C VAL A 156 34.93 11.14 -2.93
N LYS A 157 34.30 11.42 -1.79
CA LYS A 157 34.78 12.40 -0.81
C LYS A 157 36.13 12.01 -0.21
N LYS A 158 36.33 10.72 0.11
CA LYS A 158 37.61 10.20 0.58
C LYS A 158 38.70 10.38 -0.47
N GLU A 159 38.38 10.12 -1.73
CA GLU A 159 39.33 10.31 -2.83
C GLU A 159 39.68 11.78 -3.03
N LEU A 160 38.70 12.69 -2.98
CA LEU A 160 38.95 14.13 -3.00
C LEU A 160 39.93 14.55 -1.88
N ILE A 161 39.73 14.07 -0.65
CA ILE A 161 40.65 14.35 0.46
C ILE A 161 42.05 13.81 0.18
N ARG A 162 42.17 12.61 -0.41
CA ARG A 162 43.45 12.03 -0.81
C ARG A 162 44.17 12.91 -1.84
N LEU A 163 43.46 13.30 -2.91
CA LEU A 163 44.00 14.15 -3.98
C LEU A 163 44.49 15.50 -3.45
N LEU A 164 43.74 16.12 -2.53
CA LEU A 164 44.14 17.39 -1.91
C LEU A 164 45.46 17.28 -1.14
N LYS A 165 45.75 16.12 -0.53
CA LYS A 165 46.96 15.88 0.27
C LYS A 165 48.18 15.47 -0.55
N CYS A 166 48.00 15.06 -1.81
CA CYS A 166 49.09 14.54 -2.64
C CYS A 166 50.04 15.59 -3.21
N LYS A 167 49.70 16.88 -3.17
CA LYS A 167 50.56 17.95 -3.72
C LYS A 167 51.63 18.39 -2.73
N ASP A 168 52.88 18.17 -3.09
CA ASP A 168 54.04 18.68 -2.35
C ASP A 168 54.07 20.21 -2.36
N GLY A 169 54.27 20.82 -1.19
CA GLY A 169 54.27 22.28 -1.00
C GLY A 169 52.88 22.92 -0.89
N GLY A 170 51.80 22.14 -1.05
CA GLY A 170 50.42 22.61 -0.94
C GLY A 170 49.91 23.42 -2.12
N TRP A 171 48.67 23.89 -2.02
CA TRP A 171 47.97 24.64 -3.06
C TRP A 171 48.01 26.13 -2.78
N GLU A 172 48.17 26.93 -3.84
CA GLU A 172 48.22 28.39 -3.73
C GLU A 172 46.89 29.02 -3.30
N SER A 173 45.79 28.42 -3.74
CA SER A 173 44.43 28.84 -3.41
C SER A 173 43.47 27.66 -3.47
N LYS A 174 42.30 27.81 -2.85
CA LYS A 174 41.21 26.81 -2.95
C LYS A 174 40.77 26.58 -4.39
N LYS A 175 40.72 27.65 -5.20
CA LYS A 175 40.33 27.56 -6.62
C LYS A 175 41.34 26.72 -7.41
N ALA A 176 42.64 27.01 -7.25
CA ALA A 176 43.70 26.24 -7.89
C ALA A 176 43.69 24.76 -7.48
N ALA A 177 43.34 24.46 -6.22
CA ALA A 177 43.16 23.08 -5.76
C ALA A 177 41.98 22.41 -6.47
N ILE A 178 40.80 23.05 -6.49
CA ILE A 178 39.59 22.52 -7.14
C ILE A 178 39.83 22.28 -8.64
N ASP A 179 40.35 23.28 -9.36
CA ASP A 179 40.56 23.20 -10.81
C ASP A 179 41.49 22.03 -11.18
N CYS A 180 42.46 21.70 -10.31
CA CYS A 180 43.37 20.58 -10.53
C CYS A 180 42.75 19.22 -10.15
N VAL A 181 42.13 19.12 -8.96
CA VAL A 181 41.62 17.84 -8.46
C VAL A 181 40.35 17.37 -9.17
N VAL A 182 39.60 18.26 -9.83
CA VAL A 182 38.37 17.89 -10.54
C VAL A 182 38.63 16.85 -11.63
N ASN A 183 39.66 17.06 -12.46
CA ASN A 183 39.99 16.14 -13.55
C ASN A 183 40.41 14.76 -13.01
N GLU A 184 41.27 14.74 -11.99
CA GLU A 184 41.73 13.48 -11.38
C GLU A 184 40.58 12.74 -10.67
N LEU A 185 39.71 13.48 -9.97
CA LEU A 185 38.54 12.91 -9.31
C LEU A 185 37.54 12.33 -10.32
N TRP A 186 37.36 12.99 -11.47
CA TRP A 186 36.52 12.49 -12.55
C TRP A 186 37.06 11.19 -13.15
N LEU A 187 38.36 11.13 -13.43
CA LEU A 187 39.01 9.91 -13.91
C LEU A 187 38.86 8.74 -12.92
N PHE A 188 39.01 9.02 -11.62
CA PHE A 188 38.74 8.04 -10.57
C PHE A 188 37.30 7.50 -10.62
N ILE A 189 36.31 8.39 -10.74
CA ILE A 189 34.89 8.01 -10.84
C ILE A 189 34.65 7.16 -12.08
N GLN A 190 35.21 7.54 -13.24
CA GLN A 190 35.10 6.76 -14.47
C GLN A 190 35.70 5.36 -14.32
N GLN A 191 36.89 5.27 -13.72
CA GLN A 191 37.54 3.98 -13.45
C GLN A 191 36.65 3.10 -12.55
N LYS A 192 36.06 3.66 -11.50
CA LYS A 192 35.15 2.91 -10.62
C LYS A 192 33.87 2.47 -11.32
N ASN A 193 33.29 3.31 -12.18
CA ASN A 193 32.14 2.92 -13.00
C ASN A 193 32.50 1.80 -13.98
N ASN A 194 33.69 1.83 -14.58
CA ASN A 194 34.17 0.76 -15.46
C ASN A 194 34.37 -0.56 -14.69
N GLU A 195 34.93 -0.53 -13.48
CA GLU A 195 35.03 -1.69 -12.59
C GLU A 195 33.64 -2.28 -12.28
N ILE A 196 32.67 -1.43 -11.94
CA ILE A 196 31.28 -1.84 -11.66
C ILE A 196 30.65 -2.48 -12.90
N ASN A 197 30.69 -1.80 -14.05
CA ASN A 197 30.12 -2.29 -15.29
C ASN A 197 30.71 -3.65 -15.71
N ASN A 198 32.03 -3.83 -15.55
CA ASN A 198 32.68 -5.10 -15.87
C ASN A 198 32.27 -6.24 -14.93
N LYS A 199 32.03 -5.95 -13.64
CA LYS A 199 31.47 -6.93 -12.70
C LYS A 199 30.01 -7.25 -13.01
N ASN A 200 29.20 -6.23 -13.30
CA ASN A 200 27.78 -6.35 -13.60
C ASN A 200 27.48 -7.21 -14.84
N LYS A 201 28.36 -7.22 -15.84
CA LYS A 201 28.25 -8.09 -17.03
C LYS A 201 28.11 -9.58 -16.68
N LYS A 202 28.61 -10.01 -15.52
CA LYS A 202 28.59 -11.40 -15.05
C LYS A 202 27.44 -11.69 -14.07
N LEU A 203 26.65 -10.68 -13.73
CA LEU A 203 25.62 -10.75 -12.69
C LEU A 203 24.22 -10.64 -13.30
N LYS A 204 23.23 -11.24 -12.64
CA LYS A 204 21.82 -11.05 -13.03
C LYS A 204 21.41 -9.61 -12.72
N SER A 205 20.46 -9.07 -13.48
CA SER A 205 20.02 -7.67 -13.38
C SER A 205 19.73 -7.21 -11.93
N HIS A 206 19.09 -8.05 -11.11
CA HIS A 206 18.76 -7.73 -9.72
C HIS A 206 19.96 -7.74 -8.75
N GLU A 207 21.11 -8.26 -9.16
CA GLU A 207 22.36 -8.34 -8.37
C GLU A 207 23.37 -7.26 -8.78
N GLN A 208 23.08 -6.48 -9.83
CA GLN A 208 23.98 -5.48 -10.37
C GLN A 208 24.11 -4.28 -9.45
N LYS A 209 25.35 -3.78 -9.29
CA LYS A 209 25.64 -2.56 -8.52
C LYS A 209 25.38 -1.33 -9.36
N LYS A 210 24.90 -0.26 -8.73
CA LYS A 210 24.69 1.03 -9.40
C LYS A 210 26.00 1.80 -9.55
N ASN A 211 26.15 2.48 -10.68
CA ASN A 211 27.26 3.39 -10.95
C ASN A 211 27.20 4.63 -10.04
N TYR A 212 28.35 5.28 -9.90
CA TYR A 212 28.49 6.60 -9.30
C TYR A 212 27.81 7.63 -10.21
N MET A 213 26.72 8.23 -9.73
CA MET A 213 25.89 9.18 -10.49
C MET A 213 26.43 10.62 -10.37
N PHE A 214 27.61 10.86 -10.94
CA PHE A 214 28.19 12.20 -11.07
C PHE A 214 28.34 12.58 -12.54
N THR A 215 28.36 13.88 -12.82
CA THR A 215 28.73 14.44 -14.12
C THR A 215 30.01 15.25 -13.98
N GLU A 216 30.88 15.21 -14.99
CA GLU A 216 32.14 15.95 -15.01
C GLU A 216 31.93 17.45 -14.75
N SER A 217 30.98 18.04 -15.49
CA SER A 217 30.64 19.46 -15.38
C SER A 217 30.01 19.84 -14.03
N GLY A 218 29.39 18.90 -13.33
CA GLY A 218 28.75 19.12 -12.03
C GLY A 218 29.66 18.91 -10.83
N LEU A 219 30.84 18.31 -11.02
CA LEU A 219 31.79 18.05 -9.92
C LEU A 219 32.29 19.33 -9.23
N PRO A 220 32.67 20.41 -9.93
CA PRO A 220 33.15 21.63 -9.29
C PRO A 220 32.11 22.22 -8.31
N GLU A 221 30.85 22.32 -8.75
CA GLU A 221 29.75 22.82 -7.92
C GLU A 221 29.51 21.89 -6.72
N ARG A 222 29.54 20.58 -6.96
CA ARG A 222 29.36 19.60 -5.89
C ARG A 222 30.45 19.68 -4.81
N ILE A 223 31.70 19.90 -5.21
CA ILE A 223 32.82 20.11 -4.27
C ILE A 223 32.57 21.38 -3.44
N GLN A 224 32.08 22.46 -4.06
CA GLN A 224 31.72 23.69 -3.35
C GLN A 224 30.57 23.47 -2.35
N GLU A 225 29.57 22.67 -2.69
CA GLU A 225 28.52 22.28 -1.74
C GLU A 225 29.11 21.51 -0.56
N TRP A 226 29.94 20.49 -0.82
CA TRP A 226 30.58 19.73 0.24
C TRP A 226 31.48 20.57 1.14
N LEU A 227 32.18 21.56 0.60
CA LEU A 227 32.96 22.53 1.35
C LEU A 227 32.14 23.32 2.39
N LYS A 228 30.85 23.54 2.12
CA LYS A 228 29.94 24.26 3.03
C LYS A 228 29.44 23.37 4.17
N VAL A 229 29.19 22.09 3.89
CA VAL A 229 28.47 21.18 4.82
C VAL A 229 29.35 20.11 5.48
N ASP A 230 30.43 19.67 4.83
CA ASP A 230 31.26 18.56 5.27
C ASP A 230 32.53 19.08 5.97
N SER A 231 32.59 18.91 7.29
CA SER A 231 33.70 19.39 8.12
C SER A 231 35.04 18.75 7.74
N SER A 232 35.05 17.49 7.31
CA SER A 232 36.26 16.77 6.94
C SER A 232 36.87 17.31 5.64
N ILE A 233 36.01 17.60 4.65
CA ILE A 233 36.44 18.22 3.40
C ILE A 233 36.91 19.65 3.65
N LYS A 234 36.17 20.42 4.45
CA LYS A 234 36.57 21.78 4.83
C LYS A 234 37.94 21.80 5.51
N ALA A 235 38.19 20.88 6.44
CA ALA A 235 39.49 20.74 7.09
C ALA A 235 40.60 20.39 6.08
N ALA A 236 40.36 19.40 5.21
CA ALA A 236 41.32 19.00 4.19
C ALA A 236 41.72 20.16 3.25
N PHE A 237 40.76 20.98 2.82
CA PHE A 237 41.07 22.17 2.02
C PHE A 237 41.84 23.24 2.80
N THR A 238 41.53 23.44 4.08
CA THR A 238 42.29 24.38 4.93
C THR A 238 43.74 23.92 5.12
N ASP A 239 43.95 22.63 5.38
CA ASP A 239 45.28 22.05 5.55
C ASP A 239 46.10 22.08 4.25
N ALA A 240 45.44 21.90 3.10
CA ALA A 240 46.09 21.81 1.81
C ALA A 240 46.44 23.18 1.21
N VAL A 241 45.74 24.26 1.57
CA VAL A 241 45.99 25.61 1.03
C VAL A 241 47.03 26.35 1.89
N ARG A 242 48.26 26.43 1.36
CA ARG A 242 49.50 27.05 1.89
C ARG A 242 49.79 26.83 3.39
N ARG A 243 50.46 25.72 3.70
CA ARG A 243 51.49 25.70 4.76
C ARG A 243 52.74 26.42 4.24
N ARG A 244 52.93 27.70 4.58
CA ARG A 244 54.28 28.28 4.67
C ARG A 244 54.88 27.80 5.99
N LYS A 245 55.95 27.01 5.93
CA LYS A 245 56.99 27.07 6.97
C LYS A 245 57.97 28.15 6.57
#